data_AF-A0A929KND7-F1
#
_entry.id   AF-A0A929KND7-F1
#
_cell.length_a   1.000
_cell.length_b   1.000
_cell.length_c   1.000
_cell.angle_alpha   90.00
_cell.angle_beta   90.00
_cell.angle_gamma   90.00
#
_symmetry.space_group_name_H-M   'P 1'
#
loop_
_entity.id
_entity.type
_entity.pdbx_description
1 polymer ?
#
loop_
_entity_poly.entity_id
_entity_poly.type
_entity_poly.pdbx_seq_one_letter_code
_entity_poly.pdbx_strand_id
1 'polypeptide(L)'
;MAQDTMRMEGVHFACTPPATSRRKTFGAALAVLANVPAAVAAASVVPEPDAALLAACRAYHDARARRLACNAASTAAGDDDPVLVAAWERACGAGDAAADRVLLLPPSTPQGLVAKALTVQAVRRDARQPGEVSDDHEHFVDVLLEDLLRLLAGASPRRALP
;
A
#
# COMPACT_ATOMS: atom_id res chain seq x y z
N MET A 1 -9.17 57.06 0.88
CA MET A 1 -10.29 56.65 0.00
C MET A 1 -9.71 56.10 -1.29
N ALA A 2 -9.96 54.82 -1.58
CA ALA A 2 -10.03 54.18 -2.91
C ALA A 2 -9.77 52.68 -2.70
N GLN A 3 -10.86 51.90 -2.65
CA GLN A 3 -10.84 50.44 -2.66
C GLN A 3 -10.73 49.99 -4.12
N ASP A 4 -9.74 49.17 -4.43
CA ASP A 4 -9.54 48.58 -5.75
C ASP A 4 -10.19 47.19 -5.77
N THR A 5 -11.42 47.11 -6.26
CA THR A 5 -12.18 45.87 -6.43
C THR A 5 -11.91 45.30 -7.81
N MET A 6 -10.95 44.37 -7.92
CA MET A 6 -10.84 43.52 -9.10
C MET A 6 -11.86 42.37 -9.03
N ARG A 7 -12.89 42.50 -9.88
CA ARG A 7 -13.80 41.41 -10.26
C ARG A 7 -13.02 40.38 -11.09
N MET A 8 -12.93 39.15 -10.58
CA MET A 8 -12.65 37.96 -11.39
C MET A 8 -13.98 37.44 -11.94
N GLU A 9 -14.22 37.67 -13.23
CA GLU A 9 -15.33 37.06 -13.95
C GLU A 9 -15.07 35.56 -14.14
N GLY A 10 -16.01 34.75 -13.67
CA GLY A 10 -15.96 33.30 -13.78
C GLY A 10 -16.11 32.83 -15.22
N VAL A 11 -15.12 32.09 -15.70
CA VAL A 11 -15.24 31.30 -16.93
C VAL A 11 -15.80 29.93 -16.53
N HIS A 12 -17.11 29.75 -16.73
CA HIS A 12 -17.74 28.45 -16.64
C HIS A 12 -17.36 27.59 -17.86
N PHE A 13 -16.44 26.65 -17.67
CA PHE A 13 -16.24 25.56 -18.62
C PHE A 13 -17.34 24.51 -18.42
N ALA A 14 -18.39 24.59 -19.25
CA ALA A 14 -19.36 23.52 -19.39
C ALA A 14 -18.71 22.34 -20.12
N CYS A 15 -18.31 21.31 -19.38
CA CYS A 15 -17.92 20.02 -19.94
C CYS A 15 -19.05 19.03 -19.66
N THR A 16 -19.97 18.89 -20.61
CA THR A 16 -21.07 17.92 -20.57
C THR A 16 -20.54 16.57 -21.06
N PRO A 17 -20.47 15.51 -20.25
CA PRO A 17 -20.19 14.18 -20.77
C PRO A 17 -21.45 13.57 -21.42
N PRO A 18 -21.34 12.85 -22.54
CA PRO A 18 -22.46 12.14 -23.12
C PRO A 18 -22.88 10.97 -22.21
N ALA A 19 -24.16 10.96 -21.84
CA ALA A 19 -24.81 9.86 -21.15
C ALA A 19 -24.83 8.61 -22.03
N THR A 20 -23.98 7.63 -21.73
CA THR A 20 -24.07 6.30 -22.32
C THR A 20 -25.02 5.43 -21.49
N SER A 21 -26.29 5.47 -21.89
CA SER A 21 -27.28 4.46 -21.50
C SER A 21 -26.90 3.12 -22.14
N ARG A 22 -26.31 2.20 -21.37
CA ARG A 22 -26.24 0.77 -21.72
C ARG A 22 -27.05 -0.03 -20.72
N ARG A 23 -28.33 -0.21 -21.06
CA ARG A 23 -29.26 -1.12 -20.37
C ARG A 23 -28.81 -2.57 -20.55
N LYS A 24 -28.47 -3.18 -19.42
CA LYS A 24 -28.79 -4.54 -18.95
C LYS A 24 -29.28 -5.55 -20.01
N THR A 25 -28.46 -6.54 -20.28
CA THR A 25 -28.87 -7.93 -20.56
C THR A 25 -28.03 -8.88 -19.69
N PHE A 26 -28.30 -8.87 -18.38
CA PHE A 26 -28.01 -10.01 -17.52
C PHE A 26 -29.21 -10.95 -17.60
N GLY A 27 -29.13 -11.95 -18.46
CA GLY A 27 -30.18 -12.93 -18.63
C GLY A 27 -29.66 -14.18 -19.32
N ALA A 28 -29.71 -15.30 -18.58
CA ALA A 28 -29.53 -16.68 -19.04
C ALA A 28 -28.09 -17.14 -19.36
N ALA A 29 -27.34 -17.43 -18.30
CA ALA A 29 -26.31 -18.49 -18.32
C ALA A 29 -26.28 -19.26 -16.98
N LEU A 30 -27.44 -19.43 -16.35
CA LEU A 30 -27.64 -20.18 -15.10
C LEU A 30 -28.50 -21.41 -15.37
N ALA A 31 -27.95 -22.37 -16.10
CA ALA A 31 -28.35 -23.78 -16.08
C ALA A 31 -27.31 -24.55 -16.89
N VAL A 32 -26.92 -25.75 -16.44
CA VAL A 32 -25.89 -26.64 -17.01
C VAL A 32 -24.48 -26.45 -16.43
N LEU A 33 -24.35 -26.49 -15.10
CA LEU A 33 -23.17 -27.08 -14.42
C LEU A 33 -23.59 -27.79 -13.10
N ALA A 34 -24.78 -28.38 -13.08
CA ALA A 34 -25.23 -29.22 -11.96
C ALA A 34 -24.88 -30.68 -12.25
N ASN A 35 -23.59 -31.03 -12.14
CA ASN A 35 -23.08 -32.38 -11.83
C ASN A 35 -21.54 -32.38 -11.92
N VAL A 36 -20.89 -31.65 -11.02
CA VAL A 36 -19.49 -31.93 -10.68
C VAL A 36 -19.51 -32.58 -9.31
N PRO A 37 -19.03 -33.83 -9.15
CA PRO A 37 -19.05 -34.52 -7.88
C PRO A 37 -18.25 -33.72 -6.85
N ALA A 38 -18.85 -33.54 -5.66
CA ALA A 38 -18.30 -32.86 -4.50
C ALA A 38 -17.16 -33.67 -3.85
N ALA A 39 -16.10 -33.91 -4.62
CA ALA A 39 -15.02 -34.81 -4.23
C ALA A 39 -13.63 -34.29 -4.62
N VAL A 40 -13.39 -32.98 -4.71
CA VAL A 40 -12.03 -32.40 -4.58
C VAL A 40 -12.13 -30.93 -4.13
N ALA A 41 -12.39 -30.69 -2.84
CA ALA A 41 -12.21 -29.35 -2.25
C ALA A 41 -11.41 -29.42 -0.94
N ALA A 42 -10.49 -30.39 -0.84
CA ALA A 42 -9.25 -30.16 -0.12
C ALA A 42 -8.28 -29.53 -1.14
N ALA A 43 -8.59 -28.31 -1.60
CA ALA A 43 -7.58 -27.50 -2.24
C ALA A 43 -6.51 -27.29 -1.17
N SER A 44 -5.41 -28.03 -1.25
CA SER A 44 -4.21 -27.73 -0.49
C SER A 44 -3.90 -26.28 -0.78
N VAL A 45 -4.20 -25.38 0.16
CA VAL A 45 -3.81 -23.98 0.06
C VAL A 45 -2.29 -24.01 0.07
N VAL A 46 -1.69 -24.03 -1.12
CA VAL A 46 -0.25 -23.84 -1.26
C VAL A 46 -0.02 -22.47 -0.67
N PRO A 47 0.75 -22.35 0.42
CA PRO A 47 0.98 -21.06 1.04
C PRO A 47 1.57 -20.14 -0.02
N GLU A 48 0.90 -19.00 -0.24
CA GLU A 48 1.38 -18.00 -1.20
C GLU A 48 2.80 -17.59 -0.75
N PRO A 49 3.80 -17.74 -1.62
CA PRO A 49 5.15 -17.31 -1.27
C PRO A 49 5.08 -15.82 -0.93
N ASP A 50 5.75 -15.44 0.16
CA ASP A 50 5.74 -14.07 0.70
C ASP A 50 4.41 -13.59 1.33
N ALA A 51 3.44 -14.46 1.62
CA ALA A 51 2.16 -14.07 2.25
C ALA A 51 2.34 -13.20 3.51
N ALA A 52 3.31 -13.54 4.36
CA ALA A 52 3.61 -12.80 5.58
C ALA A 52 4.20 -11.41 5.28
N LEU A 53 5.11 -11.31 4.30
CA LEU A 53 5.70 -10.04 3.86
C LEU A 53 4.63 -9.13 3.25
N LEU A 54 3.81 -9.66 2.34
CA LEU A 54 2.72 -8.90 1.72
C LEU A 54 1.69 -8.44 2.75
N ALA A 55 1.41 -9.25 3.78
CA ALA A 55 0.55 -8.85 4.88
C ALA A 55 1.16 -7.72 5.71
N ALA A 56 2.47 -7.75 5.99
CA ALA A 56 3.17 -6.68 6.68
C ALA A 56 3.19 -5.37 5.85
N CYS A 57 3.46 -5.46 4.54
CA CYS A 57 3.38 -4.32 3.62
C CYS A 57 1.98 -3.67 3.64
N ARG A 58 0.91 -4.48 3.55
CA ARG A 58 -0.47 -3.98 3.65
C ARG A 58 -0.75 -3.32 4.99
N ALA A 59 -0.37 -3.96 6.09
CA ALA A 59 -0.55 -3.41 7.43
C ALA A 59 0.12 -2.03 7.59
N TYR A 60 1.33 -1.85 7.03
CA TYR A 60 2.01 -0.56 7.00
C TYR A 60 1.18 0.48 6.23
N HIS A 61 0.75 0.16 5.01
CA HIS A 61 -0.01 1.10 4.18
C HIS A 61 -1.36 1.48 4.82
N ASP A 62 -2.04 0.54 5.48
CA ASP A 62 -3.27 0.81 6.23
C ASP A 62 -3.01 1.73 7.44
N ALA A 63 -1.92 1.49 8.19
CA ALA A 63 -1.53 2.35 9.30
C ALA A 63 -1.18 3.77 8.81
N ARG A 64 -0.44 3.87 7.71
CA ARG A 64 -0.13 5.14 7.04
C ARG A 64 -1.37 5.88 6.59
N ALA A 65 -2.34 5.19 5.99
CA ALA A 65 -3.62 5.79 5.60
C ALA A 65 -4.39 6.33 6.82
N ARG A 66 -4.42 5.59 7.93
CA ARG A 66 -5.05 6.05 9.19
C ARG A 66 -4.35 7.29 9.76
N ARG A 67 -3.01 7.33 9.74
CA ARG A 67 -2.24 8.52 10.11
C ARG A 67 -2.65 9.73 9.29
N LEU A 68 -2.59 9.62 7.97
CA LEU A 68 -2.97 10.72 7.06
C LEU A 68 -4.40 11.21 7.30
N ALA A 69 -5.34 10.29 7.57
CA ALA A 69 -6.71 10.65 7.91
C ALA A 69 -6.81 11.41 9.25
N CYS A 70 -6.05 11.01 10.27
CA CYS A 70 -6.01 11.73 11.55
C CYS A 70 -5.42 13.14 11.38
N ASN A 71 -4.32 13.30 10.64
CA ASN A 71 -3.74 14.62 10.36
C ASN A 71 -4.72 15.55 9.63
N ALA A 72 -5.43 15.01 8.65
CA ALA A 72 -6.46 15.78 7.93
C ALA A 72 -7.60 16.20 8.87
N ALA A 73 -8.00 15.34 9.81
CA ALA A 73 -9.01 15.64 10.80
C ALA A 73 -8.55 16.69 11.84
N SER A 74 -7.30 16.61 12.33
CA SER A 74 -6.73 17.59 13.26
C SER A 74 -6.67 18.99 12.65
N THR A 75 -6.32 19.08 11.36
CA THR A 75 -6.34 20.36 10.61
C THR A 75 -7.73 21.01 10.60
N ALA A 76 -8.81 20.22 10.72
CA ALA A 76 -10.19 20.71 10.71
C ALA A 76 -10.79 20.95 12.12
N ALA A 77 -10.34 20.19 13.13
CA ALA A 77 -10.91 20.20 14.49
C ALA A 77 -10.10 21.05 15.50
N GLY A 78 -8.88 21.46 15.16
CA GLY A 78 -7.90 22.01 16.09
C GLY A 78 -6.97 20.90 16.61
N ASP A 79 -5.68 21.22 16.78
CA ASP A 79 -4.62 20.22 16.97
C ASP A 79 -4.68 19.41 18.28
N ASP A 80 -5.51 19.82 19.26
CA ASP A 80 -5.49 19.29 20.62
C ASP A 80 -6.67 18.34 20.99
N ASP A 81 -7.41 17.79 20.02
CA ASP A 81 -8.45 16.78 20.34
C ASP A 81 -7.77 15.48 20.86
N PRO A 82 -7.96 15.11 22.14
CA PRO A 82 -7.29 13.96 22.75
C PRO A 82 -7.67 12.63 22.08
N VAL A 83 -8.87 12.54 21.47
CA VAL A 83 -9.31 11.35 20.74
C VAL A 83 -8.52 11.21 19.44
N LEU A 84 -8.29 12.32 18.73
CA LEU A 84 -7.50 12.32 17.49
C LEU A 84 -6.02 12.04 17.78
N VAL A 85 -5.46 12.61 18.85
CA VAL A 85 -4.09 12.34 19.31
C VAL A 85 -3.91 10.85 19.62
N ALA A 86 -4.79 10.25 20.43
CA ALA A 86 -4.71 8.83 20.75
C ALA A 86 -4.92 7.92 19.51
N ALA A 87 -5.73 8.34 18.54
CA ALA A 87 -5.88 7.63 17.27
C ALA A 87 -4.61 7.70 16.41
N TRP A 88 -3.98 8.87 16.34
CA TRP A 88 -2.72 9.08 15.65
C TRP A 88 -1.59 8.23 16.25
N GLU A 89 -1.39 8.27 17.57
CA GLU A 89 -0.35 7.50 18.26
C GLU A 89 -0.48 6.00 18.01
N ARG A 90 -1.71 5.46 18.10
CA ARG A 90 -1.97 4.04 17.76
C ARG A 90 -1.65 3.72 16.31
N ALA A 91 -1.94 4.64 15.39
CA ALA A 91 -1.62 4.45 13.99
C ALA A 91 -0.11 4.52 13.72
N CYS A 92 0.64 5.37 14.44
CA CYS A 92 2.10 5.40 14.43
C CYS A 92 2.68 4.08 14.93
N GLY A 93 2.33 3.64 16.15
CA GLY A 93 2.86 2.40 16.69
C GLY A 93 2.53 1.16 15.84
N ALA A 94 1.34 1.12 15.21
CA ALA A 94 1.01 0.07 14.26
C ALA A 94 1.83 0.16 12.96
N GLY A 95 2.14 1.37 12.49
CA GLY A 95 3.00 1.61 11.34
C GLY A 95 4.44 1.17 11.59
N ASP A 96 5.01 1.54 12.73
CA ASP A 96 6.39 1.21 13.11
C ASP A 96 6.57 -0.31 13.24
N ALA A 97 5.65 -0.97 13.96
CA ALA A 97 5.67 -2.42 14.10
C ALA A 97 5.51 -3.16 12.74
N ALA A 98 4.76 -2.59 11.80
CA ALA A 98 4.63 -3.15 10.45
C ALA A 98 5.89 -2.89 9.61
N ALA A 99 6.51 -1.71 9.73
CA ALA A 99 7.76 -1.38 9.06
C ALA A 99 8.90 -2.32 9.50
N ASP A 100 9.05 -2.55 10.80
CA ASP A 100 10.03 -3.50 11.35
C ASP A 100 9.86 -4.90 10.75
N ARG A 101 8.62 -5.39 10.67
CA ARG A 101 8.32 -6.69 10.06
C ARG A 101 8.67 -6.73 8.58
N VAL A 102 8.42 -5.66 7.84
CA VAL A 102 8.79 -5.57 6.42
C VAL A 102 10.30 -5.66 6.25
N LEU A 103 11.08 -5.00 7.11
CA LEU A 103 12.54 -5.06 7.06
C LEU A 103 13.08 -6.46 7.35
N LEU A 104 12.51 -7.13 8.36
CA LEU A 104 12.95 -8.46 8.81
C LEU A 104 12.56 -9.61 7.88
N LEU A 105 11.50 -9.47 7.08
CA LEU A 105 11.03 -10.54 6.20
C LEU A 105 11.74 -10.44 4.82
N PRO A 106 12.55 -11.45 4.44
CA PRO A 106 13.16 -11.47 3.11
C PRO A 106 12.11 -11.87 2.05
N PRO A 107 12.10 -11.22 0.87
CA PRO A 107 11.27 -11.64 -0.23
C PRO A 107 11.84 -12.90 -0.89
N SER A 108 10.95 -13.84 -1.20
CA SER A 108 11.25 -15.09 -1.92
C SER A 108 10.87 -14.99 -3.40
N THR A 109 10.14 -13.94 -3.79
CA THR A 109 9.70 -13.67 -5.15
C THR A 109 10.04 -12.25 -5.59
N PRO A 110 10.14 -11.99 -6.91
CA PRO A 110 10.25 -10.63 -7.44
C PRO A 110 9.09 -9.73 -7.01
N GLN A 111 7.87 -10.27 -6.92
CA GLN A 111 6.69 -9.54 -6.46
C GLN A 111 6.85 -9.11 -5.00
N GLY A 112 7.33 -10.00 -4.12
CA GLY A 112 7.65 -9.68 -2.73
C GLY A 112 8.72 -8.58 -2.62
N LEU A 113 9.77 -8.64 -3.45
CA LEU A 113 10.83 -7.62 -3.47
C LEU A 113 10.27 -6.25 -3.86
N VAL A 114 9.45 -6.19 -4.89
CA VAL A 114 8.81 -4.93 -5.32
C VAL A 114 7.91 -4.37 -4.22
N ALA A 115 7.10 -5.22 -3.58
CA ALA A 115 6.24 -4.79 -2.46
C ALA A 115 7.08 -4.22 -1.30
N LYS A 116 8.15 -4.92 -0.90
CA LYS A 116 9.08 -4.47 0.14
C LYS A 116 9.74 -3.14 -0.24
N ALA A 117 10.25 -3.00 -1.46
CA ALA A 117 10.90 -1.78 -1.92
C ALA A 117 9.97 -0.56 -1.90
N LEU A 118 8.71 -0.72 -2.33
CA LEU A 118 7.70 0.35 -2.28
C LEU A 118 7.36 0.74 -0.84
N THR A 119 7.20 -0.23 0.06
CA THR A 119 6.94 0.03 1.47
C THR A 119 8.14 0.71 2.15
N VAL A 120 9.36 0.23 1.93
CA VAL A 120 10.61 0.85 2.43
C VAL A 120 10.75 2.28 1.94
N GLN A 121 10.43 2.55 0.67
CA GLN A 121 10.43 3.92 0.16
C GLN A 121 9.40 4.81 0.87
N ALA A 122 8.23 4.28 1.19
CA ALA A 122 7.22 5.01 1.95
C ALA A 122 7.69 5.30 3.39
N VAL A 123 8.26 4.32 4.09
CA VAL A 123 8.88 4.50 5.42
C VAL A 123 9.92 5.61 5.40
N ARG A 124 10.86 5.56 4.44
CA ARG A 124 11.90 6.60 4.27
C ARG A 124 11.34 7.99 4.02
N ARG A 125 10.21 8.11 3.33
CA ARG A 125 9.56 9.41 3.10
C ARG A 125 8.87 9.91 4.37
N ASP A 126 8.21 9.02 5.10
CA ASP A 126 7.50 9.38 6.32
C ASP A 126 8.47 9.72 7.48
N ALA A 127 9.70 9.18 7.46
CA ALA A 127 10.80 9.52 8.38
C ALA A 127 11.54 10.83 8.06
N ARG A 128 11.40 11.37 6.84
CA ARG A 128 12.00 12.67 6.47
C ARG A 128 11.09 13.81 6.93
N GLN A 129 11.01 14.03 8.23
CA GLN A 129 10.41 15.27 8.76
C GLN A 129 11.45 16.39 8.80
N PRO A 130 11.07 17.65 8.50
CA PRO A 130 12.01 18.77 8.55
C PRO A 130 12.60 18.92 9.96
N GLY A 131 13.92 18.74 10.08
CA GLY A 131 14.65 18.86 11.35
C GLY A 131 15.25 17.56 11.88
N GLU A 132 14.85 16.40 11.34
CA GLU A 132 15.43 15.11 11.70
C GLU A 132 16.38 14.61 10.60
N VAL A 133 17.68 14.57 10.92
CA VAL A 133 18.67 13.85 10.13
C VAL A 133 18.70 12.43 10.66
N SER A 134 18.01 11.50 10.01
CA SER A 134 18.07 10.08 10.35
C SER A 134 19.15 9.41 9.49
N ASP A 135 20.11 8.75 10.16
CA ASP A 135 21.15 7.92 9.55
C ASP A 135 20.60 6.61 8.93
N ASP A 136 19.30 6.35 9.07
CA ASP A 136 18.68 5.09 8.63
C ASP A 136 18.61 4.97 7.09
N HIS A 137 18.89 6.05 6.35
CA HIS A 137 18.79 6.08 4.89
C HIS A 137 19.69 5.10 4.17
N GLU A 138 20.89 4.84 4.70
CA GLU A 138 21.85 3.88 4.14
C GLU A 138 21.40 2.44 4.45
N HIS A 139 20.92 2.21 5.68
CA HIS A 139 20.45 0.89 6.13
C HIS A 139 19.33 0.32 5.25
N PHE A 140 18.38 1.16 4.82
CA PHE A 140 17.28 0.72 3.95
C PHE A 140 17.74 0.26 2.55
N VAL A 141 18.80 0.85 2.01
CA VAL A 141 19.32 0.49 0.69
C VAL A 141 20.07 -0.84 0.78
N ASP A 142 20.86 -1.03 1.84
CA ASP A 142 21.61 -2.26 2.07
C ASP A 142 20.69 -3.48 2.21
N VAL A 143 19.59 -3.36 2.96
CA VAL A 143 18.59 -4.42 3.12
C VAL A 143 17.99 -4.84 1.77
N LEU A 144 17.61 -3.86 0.92
CA LEU A 144 17.04 -4.15 -0.39
C LEU A 144 18.05 -4.76 -1.37
N LEU A 145 19.33 -4.34 -1.26
CA LEU A 145 20.40 -4.90 -2.08
C LEU A 145 20.69 -6.35 -1.67
N GLU A 146 20.75 -6.65 -0.37
CA GLU A 146 20.91 -8.03 0.13
C GLU A 146 19.78 -8.93 -0.37
N ASP A 147 18.53 -8.47 -0.28
CA ASP A 147 17.36 -9.21 -0.75
C ASP A 147 17.40 -9.47 -2.26
N LEU A 148 17.82 -8.47 -3.06
CA LEU A 148 18.00 -8.63 -4.50
C LEU A 148 19.08 -9.68 -4.82
N LEU A 149 20.23 -9.60 -4.15
CA LEU A 149 21.33 -10.55 -4.32
C LEU A 149 20.91 -11.97 -3.94
N ARG A 150 20.14 -12.12 -2.85
CA ARG A 150 19.60 -13.42 -2.39
C ARG A 150 18.65 -14.02 -3.44
N LEU A 151 17.77 -13.21 -4.04
CA LEU A 151 16.88 -13.64 -5.12
C LEU A 151 17.66 -14.07 -6.38
N LEU A 152 18.67 -13.29 -6.78
CA LEU A 152 19.50 -13.63 -7.95
C LEU A 152 20.33 -14.90 -7.73
N ALA A 153 20.84 -15.11 -6.51
CA ALA A 153 21.57 -16.32 -6.14
C ALA A 153 20.65 -17.56 -6.11
N GLY A 154 19.43 -17.43 -5.59
CA GLY A 154 18.43 -18.49 -5.56
C GLY A 154 17.79 -18.80 -6.92
N ALA A 155 17.76 -17.83 -7.84
CA ALA A 155 17.26 -17.99 -9.19
C ALA A 155 18.26 -18.63 -10.16
N SER A 156 19.49 -18.92 -9.74
CA SER A 156 20.46 -19.64 -10.58
C SER A 156 19.92 -21.05 -10.85
N PRO A 157 19.53 -21.39 -12.09
CA PRO A 157 19.21 -22.77 -12.41
C PRO A 157 20.49 -23.55 -12.14
N ARG A 158 20.43 -24.54 -11.23
CA ARG A 158 21.47 -25.57 -11.17
C ARG A 158 21.53 -26.16 -12.57
N ARG A 159 22.48 -25.71 -13.40
CA ARG A 159 22.88 -26.43 -14.59
C ARG A 159 23.30 -27.79 -14.06
N ALA A 160 22.43 -28.78 -14.24
CA ALA A 160 22.83 -30.17 -14.20
C ALA A 160 23.93 -30.28 -15.26
N LEU A 161 25.17 -30.26 -14.81
CA LEU A 161 26.29 -30.62 -15.67
C LEU A 161 26.11 -32.11 -15.98
N PRO A 162 26.08 -32.50 -17.26
CA PRO A 162 26.02 -33.91 -17.66
C PRO A 162 27.28 -34.66 -17.24
#